data_AF-A0A8R2D215-F1
#
_entry.id   AF-A0A8R2D215-F1
#
_cell.length_a   1.000
_cell.length_b   1.000
_cell.length_c   1.000
_cell.angle_alpha   90.00
_cell.angle_beta   90.00
_cell.angle_gamma   90.00
#
_symmetry.space_group_name_H-M   'P 1'
#
loop_
_entity.id
_entity.type
_entity.pdbx_description
1 polymer ?
#
loop_
_entity_poly.entity_id
_entity_poly.type
_entity_poly.pdbx_seq_one_letter_code
_entity_poly.pdbx_strand_id
1 'polypeptide(L)'
;MPKKSKPLTTPKKLIDVLGDGNCWYRCISLWINGSEEHHELVRLKLYQFFMTDNRVRAYVGDIDSYLDINPLNVIGTWATDVEIFATALMLNTNIYIYSDYHKSWQLFGKNGNYKDGVRVNENCLYMCHINRNHYSVVADVNDK
;
A
#
# COMPACT_ATOMS: atom_id res chain seq x y z
N MET A 1 -4.23 -28.27 -14.46
CA MET A 1 -3.57 -27.84 -13.21
C MET A 1 -3.22 -26.36 -13.34
N PRO A 2 -3.55 -25.48 -12.36
CA PRO A 2 -3.10 -24.10 -12.42
C PRO A 2 -1.55 -24.09 -12.38
N LYS A 3 -0.92 -23.41 -13.34
CA LYS A 3 0.54 -23.24 -13.37
C LYS A 3 0.95 -22.62 -12.03
N LYS A 4 1.87 -23.28 -11.29
CA LYS A 4 2.45 -22.70 -10.07
C LYS A 4 3.05 -21.33 -10.44
N SER A 5 2.52 -20.27 -9.84
CA SER A 5 2.99 -18.91 -10.02
C SER A 5 4.43 -18.80 -9.49
N LYS A 6 5.35 -18.24 -10.28
CA LYS A 6 6.73 -17.98 -9.82
C LYS A 6 6.68 -16.91 -8.71
N PRO A 7 7.37 -17.07 -7.57
CA PRO A 7 7.43 -16.02 -6.56
C PRO A 7 8.16 -14.79 -7.10
N LEU A 8 7.77 -13.58 -6.65
CA LEU A 8 8.49 -12.35 -6.95
C LEU A 8 9.92 -12.41 -6.42
N THR A 9 10.83 -11.82 -7.18
CA THR A 9 12.22 -11.55 -6.81
C THR A 9 12.32 -10.14 -6.22
N THR A 10 13.53 -9.62 -6.06
CA THR A 10 13.76 -8.25 -5.58
C THR A 10 13.33 -7.21 -6.62
N PRO A 11 12.83 -6.03 -6.20
CA PRO A 11 12.59 -4.91 -7.10
C PRO A 11 13.83 -4.54 -7.92
N LYS A 12 13.63 -4.29 -9.22
CA LYS A 12 14.67 -3.91 -10.18
C LYS A 12 14.55 -2.44 -10.57
N LYS A 13 13.32 -1.96 -10.77
CA LYS A 13 13.04 -0.58 -11.11
C LYS A 13 12.02 0.00 -10.14
N LEU A 14 12.38 1.12 -9.53
CA LEU A 14 11.52 1.91 -8.67
C LEU A 14 11.19 3.23 -9.36
N ILE A 15 9.97 3.72 -9.17
CA ILE A 15 9.57 5.09 -9.48
C ILE A 15 9.39 5.78 -8.12
N ASP A 16 10.27 6.73 -7.86
CA ASP A 16 10.30 7.43 -6.58
C ASP A 16 9.28 8.57 -6.54
N VAL A 17 8.90 8.97 -5.34
CA VAL A 17 7.97 10.08 -5.06
C VAL A 17 8.56 11.00 -3.99
N LEU A 18 7.98 12.18 -3.80
CA LEU A 18 8.47 13.12 -2.79
C LEU A 18 8.36 12.55 -1.36
N GLY A 19 9.44 12.67 -0.58
CA GLY A 19 9.56 12.24 0.82
C GLY A 19 9.12 13.31 1.83
N ASP A 20 7.85 13.71 1.81
CA ASP A 20 7.26 14.76 2.67
C ASP A 20 6.27 14.19 3.71
N GLY A 21 6.38 12.90 4.00
CA GLY A 21 5.41 12.16 4.82
C GLY A 21 4.12 11.79 4.10
N ASN A 22 3.95 12.18 2.83
CA ASN A 22 2.81 11.79 2.01
C ASN A 22 3.15 10.67 1.00
N CYS A 23 4.35 10.07 1.10
CA CYS A 23 4.89 9.15 0.09
C CYS A 23 3.94 7.99 -0.25
N TRP A 24 3.22 7.42 0.72
CA TRP A 24 2.18 6.41 0.45
C TRP A 24 1.09 6.95 -0.51
N TYR A 25 0.47 8.07 -0.16
CA TYR A 25 -0.62 8.66 -0.95
C TYR A 25 -0.13 9.17 -2.31
N ARG A 26 1.12 9.64 -2.39
CA ARG A 26 1.79 10.02 -3.64
C ARG A 26 1.99 8.82 -4.55
N CYS A 27 2.47 7.69 -4.00
CA CYS A 27 2.58 6.43 -4.73
C CYS A 27 1.23 5.96 -5.28
N ILE A 28 0.15 6.07 -4.48
CA ILE A 28 -1.19 5.71 -4.94
C ILE A 28 -1.69 6.67 -6.03
N SER A 29 -1.51 7.97 -5.87
CA SER A 29 -1.85 8.96 -6.91
C SER A 29 -1.11 8.64 -8.21
N LEU A 30 0.20 8.45 -8.13
CA LEU A 30 1.06 8.13 -9.26
C LEU A 30 0.59 6.85 -9.96
N TRP A 31 0.21 5.82 -9.21
CA TRP A 31 -0.29 4.57 -9.79
C TRP A 31 -1.65 4.73 -10.48
N ILE A 32 -2.57 5.53 -9.92
CA ILE A 32 -3.92 5.72 -10.47
C ILE A 32 -3.89 6.61 -11.72
N ASN A 33 -3.12 7.69 -11.71
CA ASN A 33 -3.23 8.77 -12.69
C ASN A 33 -1.91 9.18 -13.37
N GLY A 34 -0.78 8.57 -12.99
CA GLY A 34 0.53 8.92 -13.55
C GLY A 34 1.16 10.20 -12.98
N SER A 35 0.56 10.81 -11.95
CA SER A 35 1.02 12.04 -11.29
C SER A 35 0.90 11.94 -9.76
N GLU A 36 1.80 12.59 -9.02
CA GLU A 36 1.69 12.69 -7.57
C GLU A 36 0.67 13.74 -7.09
N GLU A 37 0.28 14.67 -7.97
CA GLU A 37 -0.44 15.91 -7.62
C GLU A 37 -1.78 15.70 -6.89
N HIS A 38 -2.39 14.52 -7.04
CA HIS A 38 -3.70 14.21 -6.45
C HIS A 38 -3.59 13.46 -5.12
N HIS A 39 -2.41 13.41 -4.48
CA HIS A 39 -2.19 12.65 -3.25
C HIS A 39 -3.12 13.09 -2.09
N GLU A 40 -3.45 14.39 -1.98
CA GLU A 40 -4.38 14.87 -0.95
C GLU A 40 -5.81 14.38 -1.18
N LEU A 41 -6.25 14.34 -2.43
CA LEU A 41 -7.56 13.78 -2.79
C LEU A 41 -7.60 12.27 -2.50
N VAL A 42 -6.52 11.56 -2.80
CA VAL A 42 -6.37 10.14 -2.43
C VAL A 42 -6.49 9.96 -0.92
N ARG A 43 -5.76 10.76 -0.11
CA ARG A 43 -5.86 10.71 1.36
C ARG A 43 -7.29 10.97 1.82
N LEU A 44 -7.94 12.01 1.31
CA LEU A 44 -9.31 12.35 1.67
C LEU A 44 -10.28 11.19 1.37
N LYS A 45 -10.16 10.57 0.20
CA LYS A 45 -11.00 9.43 -0.18
C LYS A 45 -10.72 8.20 0.68
N LEU A 46 -9.45 7.95 1.00
CA LEU A 46 -9.09 6.87 1.91
C LEU A 46 -9.64 7.11 3.31
N TYR A 47 -9.55 8.33 3.85
CA TYR A 47 -10.13 8.68 5.14
C TYR A 47 -11.66 8.48 5.17
N GLN A 48 -12.37 8.95 4.13
CA GLN A 48 -13.83 8.73 4.01
C GLN A 48 -14.19 7.23 4.01
N PHE A 49 -13.45 6.43 3.25
CA PHE A 49 -13.61 4.98 3.22
C PHE A 49 -13.29 4.33 4.58
N PHE A 50 -12.17 4.72 5.20
CA PHE A 50 -11.69 4.23 6.48
C PHE A 50 -12.76 4.37 7.58
N MET A 51 -13.44 5.52 7.63
CA MET A 51 -14.46 5.80 8.64
C MET A 51 -15.74 4.97 8.47
N THR A 52 -16.00 4.44 7.27
CA THR A 52 -17.30 3.84 6.91
C THR A 52 -17.24 2.34 6.61
N ASP A 53 -16.06 1.78 6.29
CA ASP A 53 -15.93 0.37 5.96
C ASP A 53 -15.82 -0.51 7.22
N ASN A 54 -16.76 -1.44 7.39
CA ASN A 54 -16.82 -2.33 8.55
C ASN A 54 -15.61 -3.28 8.64
N ARG A 55 -14.93 -3.60 7.55
CA ARG A 55 -13.75 -4.48 7.56
C ARG A 55 -12.54 -3.71 8.09
N VAL A 56 -12.41 -2.43 7.75
CA VAL A 56 -11.40 -1.54 8.36
C VAL A 56 -11.68 -1.43 9.86
N ARG A 57 -12.92 -1.14 10.26
CA ARG A 57 -13.30 -1.08 11.68
C ARG A 57 -13.00 -2.39 12.42
N ALA A 58 -13.29 -3.54 11.81
CA ALA A 58 -12.99 -4.84 12.42
C ALA A 58 -11.49 -5.11 12.57
N TYR A 59 -10.66 -4.58 11.65
CA TYR A 59 -9.21 -4.71 11.70
C TYR A 59 -8.57 -3.78 12.74
N VAL A 60 -9.03 -2.53 12.80
CA VAL A 60 -8.49 -1.48 13.70
C VAL A 60 -9.01 -1.61 15.13
N GLY A 61 -10.28 -2.02 15.29
CA GLY A 61 -10.99 -1.96 16.56
C GLY A 61 -11.48 -0.55 16.87
N ASP A 62 -10.82 0.11 17.82
CA ASP A 62 -11.16 1.47 18.23
C ASP A 62 -10.55 2.50 17.25
N ILE A 63 -11.38 2.99 16.34
CA ILE A 63 -10.99 3.96 15.31
C ILE A 63 -10.59 5.30 15.93
N ASP A 64 -11.28 5.76 16.97
CA ASP A 64 -11.04 7.10 17.52
C ASP A 64 -9.67 7.13 18.22
N SER A 65 -9.40 6.13 19.07
CA SER A 65 -8.07 5.96 19.68
C SER A 65 -6.95 5.78 18.65
N TYR A 66 -7.23 5.09 17.53
CA TYR A 66 -6.25 4.96 16.46
C TYR A 66 -5.93 6.30 15.79
N LEU A 67 -6.95 7.11 15.49
CA LEU A 67 -6.80 8.42 14.83
C LEU A 67 -6.15 9.47 15.72
N ASP A 68 -6.31 9.37 17.04
CA ASP A 68 -5.58 10.22 18.00
C ASP A 68 -4.06 10.03 17.91
N ILE A 69 -3.61 8.80 17.58
CA ILE A 69 -2.19 8.46 17.43
C ILE A 69 -1.73 8.66 15.98
N ASN A 70 -2.55 8.25 15.01
CA ASN A 70 -2.25 8.26 13.58
C ASN A 70 -3.33 9.08 12.85
N PRO A 71 -3.24 10.42 12.86
CA PRO A 71 -4.28 11.28 12.30
C PRO A 71 -4.25 11.23 10.77
N LEU A 72 -4.94 10.23 10.20
CA LEU A 72 -5.03 9.93 8.77
C LEU A 72 -5.53 11.13 7.94
N ASN A 73 -6.37 11.98 8.52
CA ASN A 73 -6.90 13.19 7.88
C ASN A 73 -5.92 14.37 7.84
N VAL A 74 -4.76 14.26 8.50
CA VAL A 74 -3.75 15.33 8.56
C VAL A 74 -2.69 15.13 7.46
N ILE A 75 -2.37 16.21 6.75
CA ILE A 75 -1.34 16.20 5.71
C ILE A 75 0.04 16.03 6.35
N GLY A 76 0.88 15.19 5.74
CA GLY A 76 2.20 14.82 6.25
C GLY A 76 2.20 13.63 7.21
N THR A 77 1.03 13.16 7.69
CA THR A 77 0.95 11.94 8.50
C THR A 77 1.29 10.71 7.66
N TRP A 78 2.24 9.92 8.14
CA TRP A 78 2.69 8.71 7.48
C TRP A 78 1.59 7.65 7.49
N ALA A 79 1.54 6.85 6.44
CA ALA A 79 0.70 5.66 6.40
C ALA A 79 1.35 4.52 7.20
N THR A 80 0.54 3.77 7.93
CA THR A 80 0.92 2.48 8.53
C THR A 80 0.35 1.33 7.69
N ASP A 81 0.55 0.11 8.16
CA ASP A 81 -0.12 -1.10 7.67
C ASP A 81 -1.65 -0.99 7.62
N VAL A 82 -2.28 -0.17 8.46
CA VAL A 82 -3.73 0.05 8.46
C VAL A 82 -4.17 0.84 7.23
N GLU A 83 -3.49 1.94 6.88
CA GLU A 83 -3.81 2.69 5.66
C GLU A 83 -3.57 1.84 4.40
N ILE A 84 -2.52 1.02 4.41
CA ILE A 84 -2.23 0.10 3.31
C ILE A 84 -3.37 -0.90 3.15
N PHE A 85 -3.84 -1.48 4.26
CA PHE A 85 -4.98 -2.38 4.27
C PHE A 85 -6.26 -1.73 3.76
N ALA A 86 -6.60 -0.55 4.29
CA ALA A 86 -7.76 0.22 3.86
C ALA A 86 -7.65 0.57 2.37
N THR A 87 -6.46 0.86 1.86
CA THR A 87 -6.22 1.14 0.44
C THR A 87 -6.50 -0.09 -0.43
N ALA A 88 -6.04 -1.28 -0.02
CA ALA A 88 -6.30 -2.53 -0.73
C ALA A 88 -7.80 -2.83 -0.83
N LEU A 89 -8.55 -2.59 0.25
CA LEU A 89 -10.01 -2.74 0.29
C LEU A 89 -10.72 -1.69 -0.57
N MET A 90 -10.34 -0.42 -0.44
CA MET A 90 -10.95 0.72 -1.16
C MET A 90 -10.80 0.57 -2.68
N LEU A 91 -9.60 0.20 -3.13
CA LEU A 91 -9.29 0.03 -4.56
C LEU A 91 -9.66 -1.36 -5.09
N ASN A 92 -10.13 -2.27 -4.22
CA ASN A 92 -10.40 -3.67 -4.55
C ASN A 92 -9.25 -4.34 -5.32
N THR A 93 -8.03 -4.13 -4.84
CA THR A 93 -6.81 -4.62 -5.48
C THR A 93 -5.81 -5.11 -4.45
N ASN A 94 -5.01 -6.10 -4.82
CA ASN A 94 -3.96 -6.59 -3.93
C ASN A 94 -2.78 -5.62 -3.96
N ILE A 95 -2.16 -5.41 -2.80
CA ILE A 95 -0.97 -4.60 -2.66
C ILE A 95 0.15 -5.49 -2.13
N TYR A 96 1.25 -5.53 -2.87
CA TYR A 96 2.49 -6.21 -2.48
C TYR A 96 3.52 -5.17 -2.06
N ILE A 97 4.06 -5.30 -0.85
CA ILE A 97 5.10 -4.41 -0.33
C ILE A 97 6.38 -5.21 -0.13
N TYR A 98 7.44 -4.84 -0.85
CA TYR A 98 8.78 -5.34 -0.59
C TYR A 98 9.43 -4.51 0.51
N SER A 99 9.94 -5.15 1.56
CA SER A 99 10.79 -4.49 2.55
C SER A 99 12.25 -4.62 2.15
N ASP A 100 12.94 -3.49 1.96
CA ASP A 100 14.38 -3.49 1.72
C ASP A 100 15.18 -3.92 2.97
N TYR A 101 14.62 -3.75 4.15
CA TYR A 101 15.21 -4.15 5.42
C TYR A 101 15.10 -5.67 5.63
N HIS A 102 13.89 -6.23 5.51
CA HIS A 102 13.64 -7.67 5.70
C HIS A 102 13.93 -8.52 4.46
N LYS A 103 14.14 -7.89 3.31
CA LYS A 103 14.36 -8.53 2.00
C LYS A 103 13.22 -9.49 1.60
N SER A 104 11.99 -9.16 1.96
CA SER A 104 10.81 -10.00 1.76
C SER A 104 9.59 -9.21 1.26
N TRP A 105 8.63 -9.91 0.65
CA TRP A 105 7.36 -9.36 0.20
C TRP A 105 6.24 -9.66 1.20
N GLN A 106 5.42 -8.66 1.50
CA GLN A 106 4.18 -8.77 2.27
C GLN A 106 2.97 -8.47 1.36
N LEU A 107 1.86 -9.19 1.56
CA LEU A 107 0.60 -8.97 0.84
C LEU A 107 -0.47 -8.36 1.75
N PHE A 108 -1.10 -7.31 1.25
CA PHE A 108 -2.36 -6.76 1.74
C PHE A 108 -3.43 -7.07 0.69
N GLY A 109 -4.32 -8.02 1.01
CA GLY A 109 -5.29 -8.54 0.06
C GLY A 109 -6.58 -7.73 0.00
N LYS A 110 -7.12 -7.54 -1.22
CA LYS A 110 -8.37 -6.81 -1.50
C LYS A 110 -9.63 -7.30 -0.77
N ASN A 111 -9.59 -8.53 -0.26
CA ASN A 111 -10.70 -9.17 0.45
C ASN A 111 -10.47 -9.25 1.97
N GLY A 112 -9.51 -8.50 2.51
CA GLY A 112 -9.19 -8.54 3.94
C GLY A 112 -8.23 -9.67 4.34
N ASN A 113 -7.62 -10.35 3.37
CA ASN A 113 -6.70 -11.45 3.62
C ASN A 113 -5.26 -10.95 3.68
N TYR A 114 -4.54 -11.36 4.72
CA TYR A 114 -3.08 -11.29 4.79
C TYR A 114 -2.53 -12.68 4.51
N LYS A 115 -1.67 -12.82 3.51
CA LYS A 115 -0.99 -14.10 3.24
C LYS A 115 0.45 -13.86 2.86
N ASP A 116 1.36 -14.64 3.42
CA ASP A 116 2.72 -14.72 2.89
C ASP A 116 2.68 -15.40 1.52
N GLY A 117 3.32 -14.77 0.54
CA GLY A 117 3.48 -15.33 -0.80
C GLY A 117 2.72 -14.58 -1.90
N VAL A 118 3.30 -14.63 -3.10
CA VAL A 118 2.88 -13.82 -4.24
C VAL A 118 2.21 -14.66 -5.31
N ARG A 119 1.06 -14.19 -5.80
CA ARG A 119 0.49 -14.63 -7.08
C ARG A 119 0.95 -13.64 -8.15
N VAL A 120 1.80 -14.09 -9.07
CA VAL A 120 2.12 -13.34 -10.30
C VAL A 120 0.91 -13.34 -11.24
N ASN A 121 0.76 -12.27 -12.01
CA ASN A 121 -0.24 -12.05 -13.08
C ASN A 121 -1.66 -11.66 -12.62
N GLU A 122 -1.82 -11.09 -11.43
CA GLU A 122 -3.00 -10.29 -11.10
C GLU A 122 -2.62 -8.80 -11.25
N ASN A 123 -3.52 -7.97 -11.78
CA ASN A 123 -3.33 -6.51 -11.79
C ASN A 123 -3.34 -6.00 -10.34
N CYS A 124 -2.16 -5.79 -9.79
CA CYS A 124 -1.91 -5.44 -8.38
C CYS A 124 -1.03 -4.19 -8.29
N LEU A 125 -0.94 -3.61 -7.09
CA LEU A 125 0.07 -2.60 -6.78
C LEU A 125 1.29 -3.28 -6.20
N TYR A 126 2.47 -2.86 -6.66
CA TYR A 126 3.75 -3.29 -6.12
C TYR A 126 4.48 -2.05 -5.58
N MET A 127 4.87 -2.09 -4.31
CA MET A 127 5.53 -1.00 -3.61
C MET A 127 6.82 -1.50 -2.96
N CYS A 128 7.78 -0.62 -2.78
CA CYS A 128 8.99 -0.86 -2.01
C CYS A 128 8.96 0.04 -0.78
N HIS A 129 9.11 -0.55 0.41
CA HIS A 129 9.33 0.17 1.66
C HIS A 129 10.84 0.28 1.89
N ILE A 130 11.34 1.50 1.76
CA ILE A 130 12.76 1.85 1.74
C ILE A 130 13.14 2.44 3.10
N ASN A 131 14.25 1.99 3.69
CA ASN A 131 14.81 2.48 4.96
C ASN A 131 13.80 2.54 6.13
N ARG A 132 12.69 1.80 6.03
CA ARG A 132 11.57 1.81 6.97
C ARG A 132 10.88 3.18 7.15
N ASN A 133 11.01 4.09 6.19
CA ASN A 133 10.43 5.43 6.29
C ASN A 133 9.93 6.03 4.97
N HIS A 134 10.13 5.34 3.83
CA HIS A 134 9.75 5.87 2.53
C HIS A 134 9.16 4.79 1.63
N TYR A 135 8.20 5.18 0.78
CA TYR A 135 7.59 4.29 -0.20
C TYR A 135 7.91 4.75 -1.62
N SER A 136 8.20 3.80 -2.50
CA SER A 136 8.31 4.03 -3.94
C SER A 136 7.52 2.96 -4.69
N VAL A 137 7.05 3.27 -5.89
CA VAL A 137 6.32 2.32 -6.75
C VAL A 137 7.32 1.36 -7.41
N VAL A 138 7.04 0.05 -7.40
CA VAL A 138 7.84 -0.95 -8.12
C VAL A 138 7.30 -1.09 -9.53
N ALA A 139 8.10 -0.69 -10.51
CA ALA A 139 7.76 -0.77 -11.93
C ALA A 139 8.29 -2.04 -12.62
N ASP A 140 9.32 -2.65 -12.05
CA ASP A 140 9.91 -3.90 -12.56
C ASP A 140 10.56 -4.70 -11.42
N VAL A 141 10.60 -6.02 -11.57
CA VAL A 141 11.30 -6.95 -10.65
C VAL A 141 12.39 -7.69 -11.41
N ASN A 142 13.39 -8.21 -10.70
CA ASN A 142 14.44 -8.97 -11.37
C ASN A 142 13.90 -10.27 -11.98
N ASP A 143 14.49 -10.70 -13.09
CA ASP A 143 14.26 -12.05 -13.56
C ASP A 143 14.82 -13.07 -12.54
N LYS A 144 14.28 -14.28 -12.58
CA LYS A 144 14.83 -15.41 -11.83
C LYS A 144 16.02 -16.02 -12.52
#